data_AF-A0A9E1ZBH3-F1
#
_entry.id   AF-A0A9E1ZBH3-F1
#
_cell.length_a   1.000
_cell.length_b   1.000
_cell.length_c   1.000
_cell.angle_alpha   90.00
_cell.angle_beta   90.00
_cell.angle_gamma   90.00
#
_symmetry.space_group_name_H-M   'P 1'
#
loop_
_entity.id
_entity.type
_entity.pdbx_description
1 polymer ?
#
loop_
_entity_poly.entity_id
_entity_poly.type
_entity_poly.pdbx_seq_one_letter_code
_entity_poly.pdbx_strand_id
1 'polypeptide(L)'
;MIDEPEVVFPVNAPAQGTDVKVKFKDVEADSYIVDVLLCHPYGNDGINPCLDGVQYSLIKEDNELIYEYGDDFYMPKIDVSNGLVEVSSSMSVSYEESVQYIVVAGVRGEFEDGTTYYVESLGVKSFEAGSDDTK
;
A
#
# COMPACT_ATOMS: atom_id res chain seq x y z
N MET A 1 3.42 16.82 -12.08
CA MET A 1 2.46 15.83 -11.56
C MET A 1 3.21 14.52 -11.55
N ILE A 2 3.24 13.82 -10.41
CA ILE A 2 3.89 12.51 -10.31
C ILE A 2 2.97 11.45 -10.93
N ASP A 3 3.55 10.43 -11.54
CA ASP A 3 2.80 9.31 -12.09
C ASP A 3 2.09 8.52 -10.96
N GLU A 4 1.00 7.82 -11.31
CA GLU A 4 0.27 6.97 -10.37
C GLU A 4 1.03 5.66 -10.08
N PRO A 5 1.24 5.29 -8.80
CA PRO A 5 1.89 4.03 -8.46
C PRO A 5 0.94 2.85 -8.68
N GLU A 6 1.00 2.23 -9.86
CA GLU A 6 0.13 1.09 -10.20
C GLU A 6 0.47 -0.15 -9.34
N VAL A 7 -0.51 -0.67 -8.61
CA VAL A 7 -0.39 -1.94 -7.87
C VAL A 7 -0.51 -3.14 -8.82
N VAL A 8 0.63 -3.78 -9.07
CA VAL A 8 0.75 -4.92 -10.01
C VAL A 8 0.63 -6.29 -9.33
N PHE A 9 0.78 -6.36 -8.01
CA PHE A 9 0.57 -7.59 -7.22
C PHE A 9 -0.13 -7.27 -5.88
N PRO A 10 -1.11 -8.09 -5.44
CA PRO A 10 -1.55 -9.35 -6.06
C PRO A 10 -2.34 -9.14 -7.36
N VAL A 11 -2.42 -10.18 -8.21
CA VAL A 11 -3.18 -10.13 -9.48
C VAL A 11 -4.63 -10.57 -9.27
N ASN A 12 -4.84 -11.52 -8.35
CA ASN A 12 -6.13 -12.03 -7.93
C ASN A 12 -6.30 -11.81 -6.43
N ALA A 13 -7.52 -12.04 -5.93
CA ALA A 13 -7.80 -12.02 -4.50
C ALA A 13 -6.81 -12.95 -3.75
N PRO A 14 -6.11 -12.45 -2.71
CA PRO A 14 -5.22 -13.29 -1.92
C PRO A 14 -6.02 -14.34 -1.15
N ALA A 15 -5.43 -15.53 -1.00
CA ALA A 15 -6.02 -16.58 -0.19
C ALA A 15 -6.00 -16.17 1.30
N GLN A 16 -7.03 -16.58 2.04
CA GLN A 16 -7.09 -16.36 3.48
C GLN A 16 -5.88 -17.02 4.17
N GLY A 17 -5.28 -16.34 5.12
CA GLY A 17 -4.13 -16.82 5.88
C GLY A 17 -2.76 -16.56 5.24
N THR A 18 -2.69 -16.04 4.00
CA THR A 18 -1.39 -15.72 3.37
C THR A 18 -0.79 -14.43 3.91
N ASP A 19 0.53 -14.35 3.95
CA ASP A 19 1.26 -13.14 4.32
C ASP A 19 0.98 -11.98 3.35
N VAL A 20 0.92 -10.76 3.88
CA VAL A 20 0.82 -9.54 3.08
C VAL A 20 2.02 -9.41 2.15
N LYS A 21 1.72 -9.21 0.86
CA LYS A 21 2.71 -8.89 -0.17
C LYS A 21 2.07 -8.00 -1.23
N VAL A 22 2.67 -6.85 -1.45
CA VAL A 22 2.24 -5.84 -2.42
C VAL A 22 3.41 -5.56 -3.36
N LYS A 23 3.14 -5.42 -4.66
CA LYS A 23 4.09 -4.83 -5.60
C LYS A 23 3.44 -3.70 -6.36
N PHE A 24 4.17 -2.60 -6.51
CA PHE A 24 3.72 -1.46 -7.29
C PHE A 24 4.85 -0.87 -8.12
N LYS A 25 4.51 -0.11 -9.15
CA LYS A 25 5.48 0.62 -9.98
C LYS A 25 6.16 1.71 -9.16
N ASP A 26 7.50 1.72 -9.15
CA ASP A 26 8.25 2.87 -8.65
C ASP A 26 8.08 4.02 -9.63
N VAL A 27 7.52 5.12 -9.15
CA VAL A 27 7.29 6.36 -9.90
C VAL A 27 8.32 7.44 -9.52
N GLU A 28 9.44 7.02 -8.94
CA GLU A 28 10.53 7.89 -8.48
C GLU A 28 10.07 8.94 -7.45
N ALA A 29 9.15 8.55 -6.57
CA ALA A 29 8.70 9.38 -5.45
C ALA A 29 9.77 9.52 -4.36
N ASP A 30 9.64 10.56 -3.54
CA ASP A 30 10.45 10.76 -2.34
C ASP A 30 9.93 9.90 -1.17
N SER A 31 8.64 9.59 -1.16
CA SER A 31 8.01 8.74 -0.15
C SER A 31 6.87 7.91 -0.73
N TYR A 32 6.55 6.83 -0.02
CA TYR A 32 5.37 6.02 -0.28
C TYR A 32 4.63 5.71 1.02
N ILE A 33 3.30 5.78 1.02
CA ILE A 33 2.45 5.17 2.04
C ILE A 33 1.79 3.95 1.41
N VAL A 34 1.91 2.79 2.05
CA VAL A 34 1.30 1.53 1.59
C VAL A 34 0.31 1.06 2.64
N ASP A 35 -0.98 1.11 2.31
CA ASP A 35 -2.04 0.60 3.16
C ASP A 35 -2.60 -0.71 2.61
N VAL A 36 -2.80 -1.67 3.52
CA VAL A 36 -3.54 -2.89 3.27
C VAL A 36 -4.73 -2.91 4.21
N LEU A 37 -5.91 -2.66 3.67
CA LEU A 37 -7.16 -2.60 4.42
C LEU A 37 -7.92 -3.91 4.24
N LEU A 38 -8.31 -4.54 5.35
CA LEU A 38 -9.09 -5.76 5.42
C LEU A 38 -10.50 -5.39 5.89
N CYS A 39 -11.49 -5.66 5.04
CA CYS A 39 -12.87 -5.28 5.29
C CYS A 39 -13.70 -6.47 5.79
N HIS A 40 -14.52 -6.20 6.80
CA HIS A 40 -15.54 -7.08 7.36
C HIS A 40 -16.95 -6.52 7.14
N PRO A 41 -18.03 -7.27 7.38
CA PRO A 41 -19.38 -6.72 7.27
C PRO A 41 -19.64 -5.57 8.24
N TYR A 42 -20.34 -4.54 7.78
CA TYR A 42 -20.73 -3.41 8.63
C TYR A 42 -21.66 -3.89 9.78
N GLY A 43 -21.17 -3.82 11.02
CA GLY A 43 -21.86 -4.35 12.21
C GLY A 43 -22.99 -3.48 12.77
N ASN A 44 -23.33 -2.34 12.15
CA ASN A 44 -24.25 -1.32 12.69
C ASN A 44 -23.91 -0.85 14.12
N ASP A 45 -22.63 -0.95 14.50
CA ASP A 45 -22.06 -0.51 15.78
C ASP A 45 -21.35 0.85 15.67
N GLY A 46 -21.27 1.41 14.46
CA GLY A 46 -20.60 2.67 14.17
C GLY A 46 -19.09 2.54 13.94
N ILE A 47 -18.56 1.31 13.91
CA ILE A 47 -17.16 1.03 13.60
C ILE A 47 -17.00 0.91 12.09
N ASN A 48 -15.96 1.52 11.52
CA ASN A 48 -15.68 1.38 10.10
C ASN A 48 -15.19 -0.07 9.84
N PRO A 49 -15.87 -0.83 8.95
CA PRO A 49 -15.60 -2.24 8.69
C PRO A 49 -14.21 -2.53 8.10
N CYS A 50 -13.54 -1.52 7.58
CA CYS A 50 -12.25 -1.62 6.88
C CYS A 50 -11.10 -0.99 7.69
N LEU A 51 -11.20 -1.00 9.03
CA LEU A 51 -10.13 -0.48 9.91
C LEU A 51 -9.07 -1.52 10.25
N ASP A 52 -9.30 -2.80 9.97
CA ASP A 52 -8.30 -3.84 10.14
C ASP A 52 -7.31 -3.80 8.98
N GLY A 53 -6.03 -4.07 9.24
CA GLY A 53 -5.01 -3.84 8.23
C GLY A 53 -3.63 -3.56 8.77
N VAL A 54 -2.78 -3.08 7.85
CA VAL A 54 -1.44 -2.55 8.14
C VAL A 54 -1.18 -1.34 7.25
N GLN A 55 -0.42 -0.39 7.78
CA GLN A 55 0.09 0.77 7.05
C GLN A 55 1.61 0.80 7.18
N TYR A 56 2.29 1.11 6.07
CA TYR A 56 3.73 1.28 6.01
C TYR A 56 4.09 2.63 5.39
N SER A 57 4.78 3.49 6.13
CA SER A 57 5.41 4.70 5.61
C SER A 57 6.83 4.38 5.18
N LEU A 58 7.15 4.67 3.93
CA LEU A 58 8.45 4.48 3.32
C LEU A 58 9.00 5.82 2.85
N ILE A 59 10.29 6.05 3.07
CA ILE A 59 10.98 7.27 2.64
C ILE A 59 12.23 6.90 1.84
N LYS A 60 12.55 7.71 0.82
CA LYS A 60 13.77 7.57 0.03
C LYS A 60 14.90 8.34 0.73
N GLU A 61 15.88 7.60 1.24
CA GLU A 61 17.11 8.13 1.83
C GLU A 61 18.32 7.58 1.07
N ASP A 62 19.26 8.44 0.66
CA ASP A 62 20.45 8.03 -0.10
C ASP A 62 20.16 7.18 -1.36
N ASN A 63 19.04 7.46 -2.03
CA ASN A 63 18.47 6.70 -3.16
C ASN A 63 18.00 5.27 -2.83
N GLU A 64 17.91 4.91 -1.56
CA GLU A 64 17.32 3.66 -1.09
C GLU A 64 15.96 3.94 -0.42
N LEU A 65 14.98 3.07 -0.67
CA LEU A 65 13.68 3.17 -0.02
C LEU A 65 13.72 2.39 1.29
N ILE A 66 13.50 3.08 2.41
CA ILE A 66 13.56 2.51 3.75
C ILE A 66 12.22 2.63 4.48
N TYR A 67 12.00 1.77 5.47
CA TYR A 67 10.84 1.86 6.37
C TYR A 67 11.05 3.00 7.37
N GLU A 68 10.11 3.94 7.42
CA GLU A 68 10.14 5.08 8.33
C GLU A 68 9.31 4.81 9.60
N TYR A 69 8.03 4.48 9.44
CA TYR A 69 7.10 4.17 10.54
C TYR A 69 5.85 3.42 10.02
N GLY A 70 5.07 2.82 10.93
CA GLY A 70 3.91 2.01 10.58
C GLY A 70 3.55 1.00 11.68
N ASP A 71 3.13 -0.19 11.28
CA ASP A 71 2.86 -1.29 12.21
C ASP A 71 4.16 -1.99 12.66
N ASP A 72 4.56 -1.76 13.92
CA ASP A 72 5.77 -2.32 14.50
C ASP A 72 5.68 -3.83 14.80
N PHE A 73 4.48 -4.42 14.88
CA PHE A 73 4.31 -5.87 15.06
C PHE A 73 4.54 -6.62 13.75
N TYR A 74 4.21 -5.98 12.62
CA TYR A 74 4.33 -6.54 11.28
C TYR A 74 5.32 -5.74 10.42
N MET A 75 6.55 -5.59 10.92
CA MET A 75 7.60 -4.81 10.25
C MET A 75 7.80 -5.27 8.80
N PRO A 76 7.76 -4.34 7.82
CA PRO A 76 7.83 -4.71 6.42
C PRO A 76 9.26 -5.03 5.98
N LYS A 77 9.40 -5.93 5.01
CA LYS A 77 10.57 -6.07 4.15
C LYS A 77 10.31 -5.36 2.83
N ILE A 78 11.29 -4.57 2.39
CA ILE A 78 11.22 -3.75 1.19
C ILE A 78 12.26 -4.27 0.20
N ASP A 79 11.85 -4.56 -1.03
CA ASP A 79 12.75 -4.91 -2.14
C ASP A 79 12.42 -4.03 -3.35
N VAL A 80 13.45 -3.40 -3.92
CA VAL A 80 13.30 -2.57 -5.12
C VAL A 80 14.04 -3.25 -6.26
N SER A 81 13.29 -3.72 -7.27
CA SER A 81 13.87 -4.43 -8.40
C SER A 81 13.07 -4.20 -9.69
N ASN A 82 13.78 -3.94 -10.79
CA ASN A 82 13.20 -3.76 -12.13
C ASN A 82 12.11 -2.66 -12.21
N GLY A 83 12.29 -1.55 -11.50
CA GLY A 83 11.31 -0.44 -11.47
C GLY A 83 10.03 -0.77 -10.69
N LEU A 84 10.07 -1.78 -9.83
CA LEU A 84 8.98 -2.15 -8.93
C LEU A 84 9.47 -2.09 -7.49
N VAL A 85 8.59 -1.65 -6.61
CA VAL A 85 8.75 -1.76 -5.16
C VAL A 85 7.90 -2.94 -4.69
N GLU A 86 8.50 -3.86 -3.95
CA GLU A 86 7.83 -4.94 -3.22
C GLU A 86 7.84 -4.60 -1.73
N VAL A 87 6.66 -4.58 -1.11
CA VAL A 87 6.48 -4.46 0.34
C VAL A 87 5.79 -5.72 0.83
N SER A 88 6.34 -6.36 1.86
CA SER A 88 5.74 -7.55 2.42
C SER A 88 5.99 -7.67 3.92
N SER A 89 5.12 -8.37 4.63
CA SER A 89 5.23 -8.56 6.08
C SER A 89 4.65 -9.90 6.47
N SER A 90 4.85 -10.32 7.72
CA SER A 90 4.23 -11.53 8.27
C SER A 90 2.79 -11.32 8.72
N MET A 91 2.16 -10.19 8.37
CA MET A 91 0.74 -9.98 8.65
C MET A 91 -0.08 -10.96 7.80
N SER A 92 -0.89 -11.79 8.45
CA SER A 92 -1.74 -12.73 7.75
C SER A 92 -3.00 -12.02 7.23
N VAL A 93 -3.27 -12.14 5.94
CA VAL A 93 -4.45 -11.60 5.28
C VAL A 93 -5.68 -12.41 5.69
N SER A 94 -6.63 -11.74 6.35
CA SER A 94 -7.91 -12.33 6.75
C SER A 94 -9.02 -11.28 6.58
N TYR A 95 -9.93 -11.49 5.63
CA TYR A 95 -11.02 -10.55 5.33
C TYR A 95 -12.30 -11.29 4.95
N GLU A 96 -13.46 -10.70 5.25
CA GLU A 96 -14.78 -11.30 4.98
C GLU A 96 -15.48 -10.68 3.77
N GLU A 97 -15.29 -9.38 3.54
CA GLU A 97 -15.90 -8.67 2.40
C GLU A 97 -14.87 -8.36 1.32
N SER A 98 -13.79 -7.68 1.66
CA SER A 98 -12.80 -7.28 0.67
C SER A 98 -11.42 -7.01 1.27
N VAL A 99 -10.42 -6.97 0.40
CA VAL A 99 -9.09 -6.46 0.72
C VAL A 99 -8.73 -5.36 -0.28
N GLN A 100 -8.23 -4.25 0.24
CA GLN A 100 -7.81 -3.09 -0.55
C GLN A 100 -6.33 -2.79 -0.31
N TYR A 101 -5.60 -2.62 -1.40
CA TYR A 101 -4.22 -2.20 -1.45
C TYR A 101 -4.16 -0.77 -1.96
N ILE A 102 -3.67 0.14 -1.13
CA ILE A 102 -3.53 1.56 -1.45
C ILE A 102 -2.06 1.92 -1.43
N VAL A 103 -1.59 2.62 -2.46
CA VAL A 103 -0.25 3.17 -2.50
C VAL A 103 -0.35 4.66 -2.79
N VAL A 104 0.13 5.49 -1.87
CA VAL A 104 0.26 6.94 -2.05
C VAL A 104 1.72 7.26 -2.31
N ALA A 105 2.03 7.83 -3.47
CA ALA A 105 3.36 8.30 -3.82
C ALA A 105 3.46 9.80 -3.58
N GLY A 106 4.45 10.24 -2.79
CA GLY A 106 4.66 11.64 -2.41
C GLY A 106 5.96 12.22 -2.95
N VAL A 107 5.91 13.43 -3.50
CA VAL A 107 7.10 14.23 -3.86
C VAL A 107 7.06 15.55 -3.13
N ARG A 108 8.18 15.91 -2.51
CA ARG A 108 8.41 17.18 -1.85
C ARG A 108 9.41 17.99 -2.66
N GLY A 109 9.08 19.26 -2.90
CA GLY A 109 10.02 20.19 -3.50
C GLY A 109 9.87 21.59 -2.94
N GLU A 110 10.59 22.52 -3.55
CA GLU A 110 10.58 23.94 -3.18
C GLU A 110 10.42 24.77 -4.45
N PHE A 111 9.50 25.74 -4.41
CA PHE A 111 9.38 26.74 -5.46
C PHE A 111 10.57 27.71 -5.41
N GLU A 112 10.82 28.47 -6.49
CA GLU A 112 11.92 29.45 -6.55
C GLU A 112 11.84 30.54 -5.47
N ASP A 113 10.66 30.75 -4.88
CA ASP A 113 10.41 31.72 -3.81
C ASP A 113 10.64 31.16 -2.39
N GLY A 114 11.06 29.90 -2.27
CA GLY A 114 11.31 29.22 -1.00
C GLY A 114 10.10 28.50 -0.41
N THR A 115 8.95 28.53 -1.07
CA THR A 115 7.74 27.83 -0.60
C THR A 115 7.86 26.33 -0.87
N THR A 116 7.81 25.51 0.17
CA THR A 116 7.75 24.04 0.02
C THR A 116 6.41 23.62 -0.56
N TYR A 117 6.42 22.69 -1.51
CA TYR A 117 5.22 22.01 -2.00
C TYR A 117 5.28 20.52 -1.75
N TYR A 118 4.11 19.90 -1.77
CA TYR A 118 3.93 18.48 -1.66
C TYR A 118 2.87 18.04 -2.68
N VAL A 119 3.21 17.05 -3.51
CA VAL A 119 2.32 16.49 -4.53
C VAL A 119 2.20 15.01 -4.29
N GLU A 120 0.96 14.51 -4.29
CA GLU A 120 0.66 13.10 -4.11
C GLU A 120 -0.05 12.52 -5.33
N SER A 121 0.13 11.22 -5.54
CA SER A 121 -0.66 10.41 -6.46
C SER A 121 -1.02 9.07 -5.81
N LEU A 122 -2.20 8.56 -6.15
CA LEU A 122 -2.86 7.45 -5.45
C LEU A 122 -3.12 6.29 -6.41
N GLY A 123 -2.51 5.14 -6.15
CA GLY A 123 -2.86 3.87 -6.80
C GLY A 123 -3.69 2.99 -5.87
N VAL A 124 -4.77 2.40 -6.39
CA VAL A 124 -5.67 1.53 -5.60
C VAL A 124 -5.93 0.23 -6.34
N LYS A 125 -5.90 -0.88 -5.61
CA LYS A 125 -6.39 -2.18 -6.10
C LYS A 125 -7.22 -2.88 -5.02
N SER A 126 -8.40 -3.33 -5.39
CA SER A 126 -9.33 -4.00 -4.47
C SER A 126 -9.75 -5.36 -4.97
N PHE A 127 -10.03 -6.28 -4.05
CA PHE A 127 -10.58 -7.60 -4.32
C PHE A 127 -11.74 -7.89 -3.38
N GLU A 128 -12.84 -8.39 -3.93
CA GLU A 128 -14.01 -8.79 -3.15
C GLU A 128 -13.96 -10.29 -2.84
N ALA A 129 -14.39 -10.66 -1.64
CA ALA A 129 -14.55 -12.04 -1.22
C ALA A 129 -15.56 -12.76 -2.13
N GLY A 130 -15.16 -13.91 -2.68
CA GLY A 130 -16.02 -14.71 -3.56
C GLY A 130 -16.01 -14.30 -5.04
N SER A 131 -15.12 -13.39 -5.46
CA SER A 131 -14.82 -13.18 -6.89
C SER A 131 -13.87 -14.28 -7.42
N ASP A 132 -14.41 -15.50 -7.54
CA ASP A 132 -13.76 -16.58 -8.30
C ASP A 132 -13.80 -16.20 -9.79
N ASP A 133 -12.73 -15.59 -10.31
CA ASP A 133 -12.50 -15.46 -11.76
C ASP A 133 -12.06 -16.83 -12.32
N THR A 134 -12.98 -17.79 -12.28
CA THR A 134 -12.95 -18.99 -13.12
C THR A 134 -14.05 -18.87 -14.17
N LYS A 135 -13.71 -18.29 -15.32
CA LYS A 135 -14.38 -18.56 -16.60
C LYS A 135 -13.39 -18.69 -17.74
#